data_AF-A0A349PR49-F1
#
_entry.id   AF-A0A349PR49-F1
#
_cell.length_a   1.000
_cell.length_b   1.000
_cell.length_c   1.000
_cell.angle_alpha   90.00
_cell.angle_beta   90.00
_cell.angle_gamma   90.00
#
_symmetry.space_group_name_H-M   'P 1'
#
loop_
_entity.id
_entity.type
_entity.pdbx_description
1 polymer ?
#
loop_
_entity_poly.entity_id
_entity_poly.type
_entity_poly.pdbx_seq_one_letter_code
_entity_poly.pdbx_strand_id
1 'polypeptide(L)'
;YLKNIKKSAQKELVLEPAIFSLNDNEHEVFNEDSNLLIKKIEGDILYLDPPYNARQYGSNYHLLNTIAKYDAFIPKGKTGLRVYNRSHYCSKSNVKQSFEDLIKNANFKYTFLSYNNEGLMSEEEIRNIMSKYGKYGLVTTDYQRFKADKTENRNHIANSTTEFLHILEKK
;
A
#
# COMPACT_ATOMS: atom_id res chain seq x y z
N TYR A 1 -5.72 18.29 23.92
CA TYR A 1 -5.82 19.32 22.88
C TYR A 1 -4.52 20.10 22.90
N LEU A 2 -3.85 20.28 21.75
CA LEU A 2 -2.60 21.06 21.72
C LEU A 2 -2.93 22.51 22.08
N LYS A 3 -2.43 22.99 23.23
CA LYS A 3 -2.69 24.37 23.70
C LYS A 3 -2.07 25.41 22.76
N ASN A 4 -1.04 25.03 21.99
CA ASN A 4 -0.36 25.86 21.01
C ASN A 4 -0.05 25.04 19.74
N ILE A 5 -0.20 25.64 18.57
CA ILE A 5 0.22 25.06 17.29
C ILE A 5 1.75 25.04 17.24
N LYS A 6 2.37 23.93 16.83
CA LYS A 6 3.82 23.83 16.65
C LYS A 6 4.29 24.88 15.64
N LYS A 7 5.44 25.54 15.87
CA LYS A 7 6.00 26.54 14.95
C LYS A 7 6.12 26.04 13.50
N SER A 8 6.44 24.76 13.30
CA SER A 8 6.53 24.15 11.96
C SER A 8 5.20 24.12 11.21
N ALA A 9 4.07 23.97 11.93
CA ALA A 9 2.73 23.93 11.35
C ALA A 9 2.13 25.34 11.12
N GLN A 10 2.83 26.40 11.55
CA GLN A 10 2.46 27.80 11.26
C GLN A 10 3.12 28.32 9.97
N LYS A 11 4.03 27.55 9.38
CA LYS A 11 4.63 27.90 8.09
C LYS A 11 3.57 27.86 7.00
N GLU A 12 3.69 28.75 6.03
CA GLU A 12 2.87 28.74 4.82
C GLU A 12 3.01 27.40 4.09
N LEU A 13 1.88 26.83 3.66
CA LEU A 13 1.85 25.62 2.86
C LEU A 13 1.94 26.01 1.38
N VAL A 14 3.09 25.73 0.77
CA VAL A 14 3.30 25.92 -0.68
C VAL A 14 3.16 24.57 -1.37
N LEU A 15 2.27 24.49 -2.37
CA LEU A 15 2.09 23.30 -3.21
C LEU A 15 2.72 23.58 -4.56
N GLU A 16 3.76 22.82 -4.90
CA GLU A 16 4.45 22.91 -6.18
C GLU A 16 4.09 21.69 -7.04
N PRO A 17 3.93 21.85 -8.37
CA PRO A 17 3.69 20.73 -9.24
C PRO A 17 4.94 19.83 -9.32
N ALA A 18 4.73 18.52 -9.45
CA ALA A 18 5.81 17.61 -9.79
C ALA A 18 6.23 17.84 -11.26
N ILE A 19 7.53 17.96 -11.50
CA ILE A 19 8.11 18.11 -12.84
C ILE A 19 8.45 16.72 -13.36
N PHE A 20 7.86 16.35 -14.50
CA PHE A 20 8.06 15.05 -15.12
C PHE A 20 8.79 15.17 -16.46
N SER A 21 9.59 14.17 -16.79
CA SER A 21 10.14 14.01 -18.14
C SER A 21 9.04 13.53 -19.07
N LEU A 22 8.77 14.30 -20.12
CA LEU A 22 7.81 13.91 -21.16
C LEU A 22 8.42 12.83 -22.06
N ASN A 23 7.59 11.88 -22.47
CA ASN A 23 7.90 10.89 -23.48
C ASN A 23 6.67 10.65 -24.35
N ASP A 24 6.87 9.97 -25.48
CA ASP A 24 5.81 9.69 -26.46
C ASP A 24 5.05 8.40 -26.14
N ASN A 25 5.23 7.83 -24.94
CA ASN A 25 4.47 6.64 -24.54
C ASN A 25 3.08 7.04 -24.06
N GLU A 26 2.11 6.19 -24.34
CA GLU A 26 0.77 6.31 -23.79
C GLU A 26 0.73 5.73 -22.36
N HIS A 27 0.02 6.41 -21.46
CA HIS A 27 -0.14 6.00 -20.07
C HIS A 27 -1.61 6.05 -19.69
N GLU A 28 -2.11 4.96 -19.12
CA GLU A 28 -3.47 4.91 -18.57
C GLU A 28 -3.42 4.95 -17.04
N VAL A 29 -4.28 5.78 -16.44
CA VAL A 29 -4.35 5.95 -14.98
C VAL A 29 -5.79 5.74 -14.52
N PHE A 30 -5.95 4.86 -13.53
CA PHE A 30 -7.26 4.46 -13.03
C PHE A 30 -7.39 4.77 -11.53
N ASN A 31 -8.56 5.28 -11.14
CA ASN A 31 -8.97 5.39 -9.74
C ASN A 31 -10.11 4.39 -9.49
N GLU A 32 -9.74 3.12 -9.30
CA GLU A 32 -10.68 2.01 -9.11
C GLU A 32 -10.12 1.03 -8.06
N ASP A 33 -11.00 0.23 -7.47
CA ASP A 33 -10.60 -0.93 -6.66
C ASP A 33 -9.73 -1.88 -7.50
N SER A 34 -8.55 -2.24 -6.98
CA SER A 34 -7.58 -3.06 -7.71
C SER A 34 -8.13 -4.44 -8.11
N ASN A 35 -9.00 -5.04 -7.30
CA ASN A 35 -9.62 -6.34 -7.59
C ASN A 35 -10.71 -6.25 -8.67
N LEU A 36 -11.23 -5.06 -8.94
CA LEU A 36 -12.11 -4.80 -10.08
C LEU A 36 -11.31 -4.45 -11.34
N LEU A 37 -10.30 -3.58 -11.19
CA LEU A 37 -9.44 -3.14 -12.30
C LEU A 37 -8.69 -4.31 -12.94
N ILE A 38 -8.15 -5.21 -12.13
CA ILE A 38 -7.31 -6.33 -12.60
C ILE A 38 -8.02 -7.26 -13.59
N LYS A 39 -9.36 -7.23 -13.63
CA LYS A 39 -10.21 -8.01 -14.54
C LYS A 39 -10.36 -7.37 -15.93
N LYS A 40 -9.91 -6.13 -16.09
CA LYS A 40 -10.10 -5.29 -17.28
C LYS A 40 -8.78 -4.92 -17.96
N ILE A 41 -7.65 -5.23 -17.33
CA ILE A 41 -6.31 -4.88 -17.81
C ILE A 41 -5.45 -6.14 -17.94
N GLU A 42 -4.47 -6.06 -18.83
CA GLU A 42 -3.53 -7.12 -19.13
C GLU A 42 -2.16 -6.54 -19.49
N GLY A 43 -1.13 -7.38 -19.53
CA GLY A 43 0.21 -6.97 -19.95
C GLY A 43 1.28 -8.00 -19.61
N ASP A 44 2.54 -7.62 -19.82
CA ASP A 44 3.65 -8.54 -19.55
C ASP A 44 4.02 -8.59 -18.06
N ILE A 45 3.99 -7.45 -17.39
CA ILE A 45 4.49 -7.27 -16.02
C ILE A 45 3.45 -6.55 -15.16
N LEU A 46 3.07 -7.20 -14.06
CA LEU A 46 2.30 -6.60 -12.97
C LEU A 46 3.20 -6.37 -11.76
N TYR A 47 3.28 -5.14 -11.27
CA TYR A 47 3.96 -4.83 -10.02
C TYR A 47 2.94 -4.43 -8.95
N LEU A 48 3.02 -5.07 -7.79
CA LEU A 48 2.11 -4.89 -6.66
C LEU A 48 2.88 -4.39 -5.44
N ASP A 49 2.40 -3.30 -4.87
CA ASP A 49 2.85 -2.77 -3.57
C ASP A 49 1.62 -2.41 -2.70
N PRO A 50 0.88 -3.43 -2.23
CA PRO A 50 -0.34 -3.20 -1.45
C PRO A 50 0.00 -2.78 -0.01
N PRO A 51 -0.96 -2.20 0.72
CA PRO A 51 -0.80 -1.95 2.15
C PRO A 51 -0.40 -3.23 2.90
N TYR A 52 0.69 -3.16 3.65
CA TYR A 52 1.23 -4.29 4.42
C TYR A 52 0.78 -4.28 5.90
N ASN A 53 0.10 -3.24 6.37
CA ASN A 53 -0.37 -3.15 7.76
C ASN A 53 -1.84 -2.72 7.86
N ALA A 54 -2.39 -2.84 9.07
CA ALA A 54 -3.81 -2.54 9.32
C ALA A 54 -4.16 -1.04 9.31
N ARG A 55 -3.19 -0.14 9.04
CA ARG A 55 -3.46 1.30 9.01
C ARG A 55 -4.20 1.65 7.74
N GLN A 56 -5.39 2.23 7.91
CA GLN A 56 -6.23 2.63 6.79
C GLN A 56 -5.71 3.96 6.21
N TYR A 57 -5.23 3.93 4.97
CA TYR A 57 -4.72 5.12 4.28
C TYR A 57 -5.80 6.20 4.09
N GLY A 58 -7.06 5.79 3.88
CA GLY A 58 -8.18 6.72 3.76
C GLY A 58 -8.35 7.62 5.00
N SER A 59 -8.08 7.12 6.21
CA SER A 59 -8.08 7.94 7.42
C SER A 59 -6.75 8.68 7.62
N ASN A 60 -5.61 8.04 7.35
CA ASN A 60 -4.30 8.65 7.61
C ASN A 60 -4.01 9.84 6.70
N TYR A 61 -4.42 9.76 5.44
CA TYR A 61 -4.24 10.81 4.44
C TYR A 61 -5.53 11.60 4.20
N HIS A 62 -6.48 11.59 5.14
CA HIS A 62 -7.80 12.20 4.92
C HIS A 62 -7.72 13.68 4.54
N LEU A 63 -6.75 14.43 5.08
CA LEU A 63 -6.57 15.85 4.77
C LEU A 63 -6.08 16.05 3.33
N LEU A 64 -5.09 15.27 2.88
CA LEU A 64 -4.62 15.30 1.49
C LEU A 64 -5.73 14.89 0.54
N ASN A 65 -6.51 13.85 0.89
CA ASN A 65 -7.67 13.43 0.11
C ASN A 65 -8.75 14.52 0.02
N THR A 66 -9.00 15.26 1.10
CA THR A 66 -9.92 16.40 1.09
C THR A 66 -9.40 17.51 0.19
N ILE A 67 -8.11 17.87 0.27
CA ILE A 67 -7.50 18.91 -0.58
C ILE A 67 -7.60 18.49 -2.05
N ALA A 68 -7.26 17.25 -2.38
CA ALA A 68 -7.28 16.74 -3.75
C ALA A 68 -8.71 16.65 -4.34
N LYS A 69 -9.71 16.27 -3.53
CA LYS A 69 -11.12 16.26 -3.96
C LYS A 69 -11.72 17.65 -4.08
N TYR A 70 -11.21 18.60 -3.29
CA TYR A 70 -11.64 19.99 -3.24
C TYR A 70 -13.17 20.14 -3.09
N ASP A 71 -13.77 19.25 -2.28
CA ASP A 71 -15.21 19.17 -2.05
C ASP A 71 -15.61 19.59 -0.63
N ALA A 72 -16.86 20.04 -0.47
CA ALA A 72 -17.44 20.26 0.84
C ALA A 72 -17.83 18.91 1.48
N PHE A 73 -17.49 18.72 2.75
CA PHE A 73 -17.91 17.55 3.53
C PHE A 73 -18.14 17.94 4.99
N ILE A 74 -18.94 17.16 5.70
CA ILE A 74 -19.17 17.34 7.14
C ILE A 74 -18.13 16.52 7.92
N PRO A 75 -17.20 17.16 8.67
CA PRO A 75 -16.20 16.45 9.45
C PRO A 75 -16.83 15.66 10.59
N LYS A 76 -16.33 14.44 10.84
CA LYS A 76 -16.79 13.58 11.94
C LYS A 76 -15.70 13.32 12.98
N GLY A 77 -16.11 13.33 14.25
CA GLY A 77 -15.24 13.02 15.38
C GLY A 77 -14.21 14.10 15.70
N LYS A 78 -13.36 13.85 16.70
CA LYS A 78 -12.36 14.83 17.18
C LYS A 78 -11.29 15.18 16.16
N THR A 79 -11.03 14.31 15.19
CA THR A 79 -10.02 14.48 14.14
C THR A 79 -10.61 15.02 12.83
N GLY A 80 -11.93 15.25 12.76
CA GLY A 80 -12.58 15.84 11.58
C GLY A 80 -12.48 14.96 10.32
N LEU A 81 -12.58 13.64 10.48
CA LEU A 81 -12.46 12.72 9.34
C LEU A 81 -13.64 12.88 8.38
N ARG A 82 -13.34 12.86 7.08
CA ARG A 82 -14.35 12.62 6.03
C ARG A 82 -14.72 11.14 5.99
N VAL A 83 -15.84 10.81 5.35
CA VAL A 83 -16.14 9.41 5.03
C VAL A 83 -15.08 8.89 4.06
N TYR A 84 -14.50 7.74 4.39
CA TYR A 84 -13.41 7.11 3.64
C TYR A 84 -13.67 5.60 3.49
N ASN A 85 -13.13 5.03 2.42
CA ASN A 85 -13.22 3.60 2.16
C ASN A 85 -12.14 2.87 2.94
N ARG A 86 -12.50 1.71 3.50
CA ARG A 86 -11.54 0.81 4.13
C ARG A 86 -11.07 -0.20 3.10
N SER A 87 -9.76 -0.34 2.95
CA SER A 87 -9.20 -1.34 2.04
C SER A 87 -9.25 -2.72 2.69
N HIS A 88 -9.63 -3.74 1.92
CA HIS A 88 -9.53 -5.13 2.33
C HIS A 88 -8.07 -5.58 2.52
N TYR A 89 -7.12 -4.94 1.84
CA TYR A 89 -5.68 -5.15 2.05
C TYR A 89 -5.18 -4.63 3.40
N CYS A 90 -5.92 -3.71 4.04
CA CYS A 90 -5.64 -3.26 5.40
C CYS A 90 -6.39 -4.08 6.47
N SER A 91 -6.98 -5.23 6.11
CA SER A 91 -7.74 -6.09 7.02
C SER A 91 -7.15 -7.49 7.09
N LYS A 92 -6.66 -7.91 8.26
CA LYS A 92 -6.07 -9.24 8.44
C LYS A 92 -7.01 -10.39 8.06
N SER A 93 -8.32 -10.23 8.28
CA SER A 93 -9.31 -11.25 7.92
C SER A 93 -9.58 -11.36 6.42
N ASN A 94 -9.36 -10.29 5.65
CA ASN A 94 -9.79 -10.21 4.25
C ASN A 94 -8.62 -10.14 3.27
N VAL A 95 -7.43 -9.74 3.71
CA VAL A 95 -6.25 -9.51 2.86
C VAL A 95 -5.90 -10.74 2.04
N LYS A 96 -5.89 -11.91 2.67
CA LYS A 96 -5.54 -13.19 2.02
C LYS A 96 -6.49 -13.52 0.86
N GLN A 97 -7.80 -13.41 1.11
CA GLN A 97 -8.82 -13.67 0.11
C GLN A 97 -8.79 -12.65 -1.04
N SER A 98 -8.55 -11.38 -0.71
CA SER A 98 -8.47 -10.30 -1.71
C SER A 98 -7.25 -10.46 -2.58
N PHE A 99 -6.11 -10.80 -1.98
CA PHE A 99 -4.87 -11.05 -2.70
C PHE A 99 -4.99 -12.28 -3.62
N GLU A 100 -5.55 -13.39 -3.15
CA GLU A 100 -5.76 -14.57 -3.98
C GLU A 100 -6.72 -14.28 -5.16
N ASP A 101 -7.80 -13.54 -4.93
CA ASP A 101 -8.71 -13.12 -6.02
C ASP A 101 -7.99 -12.23 -7.05
N LEU A 102 -7.11 -11.32 -6.62
CA LEU A 102 -6.35 -10.47 -7.52
C LEU A 102 -5.40 -11.31 -8.38
N ILE A 103 -4.58 -12.18 -7.77
CA ILE A 103 -3.61 -13.03 -8.48
C ILE A 103 -4.31 -13.98 -9.45
N LYS A 104 -5.44 -14.57 -9.04
CA LYS A 104 -6.25 -15.44 -9.89
C LYS A 104 -6.67 -14.73 -11.18
N ASN A 105 -7.19 -13.51 -11.07
CA ASN A 105 -7.76 -12.77 -12.20
C ASN A 105 -6.73 -11.96 -13.02
N ALA A 106 -5.50 -11.78 -12.52
CA ALA A 106 -4.46 -11.03 -13.22
C ALA A 106 -4.05 -11.66 -14.56
N ASN A 107 -4.31 -10.99 -15.68
CA ASN A 107 -3.84 -11.44 -16.99
C ASN A 107 -2.44 -10.89 -17.30
N PHE A 108 -1.44 -11.36 -16.54
CA PHE A 108 -0.05 -10.92 -16.67
C PHE A 108 0.93 -12.08 -16.64
N LYS A 109 1.94 -12.04 -17.51
CA LYS A 109 2.96 -13.10 -17.59
C LYS A 109 3.82 -13.15 -16.32
N TYR A 110 4.28 -12.00 -15.85
CA TYR A 110 5.04 -11.89 -14.61
C TYR A 110 4.30 -10.99 -13.62
N THR A 111 4.17 -11.46 -12.37
CA THR A 111 3.69 -10.64 -11.26
C THR A 111 4.76 -10.54 -10.19
N PHE A 112 5.08 -9.32 -9.79
CA PHE A 112 6.00 -8.99 -8.71
C PHE A 112 5.21 -8.39 -7.56
N LEU A 113 5.41 -8.89 -6.35
CA LEU A 113 4.83 -8.33 -5.14
C LEU A 113 5.95 -7.94 -4.19
N SER A 114 6.00 -6.66 -3.85
CA SER A 114 6.83 -6.14 -2.76
C SER A 114 6.05 -6.26 -1.45
N TYR A 115 6.64 -6.95 -0.49
CA TYR A 115 6.05 -7.17 0.83
C TYR A 115 7.13 -7.44 1.87
N ASN A 116 6.91 -7.11 3.14
CA ASN A 116 7.89 -7.39 4.19
C ASN A 116 7.38 -8.39 5.22
N ASN A 117 8.30 -8.83 6.08
CA ASN A 117 8.01 -9.78 7.16
C ASN A 117 7.11 -9.24 8.29
N GLU A 118 6.83 -7.93 8.33
CA GLU A 118 5.86 -7.32 9.26
C GLU A 118 4.45 -7.20 8.67
N GLY A 119 4.26 -7.77 7.47
CA GLY A 119 3.02 -7.74 6.71
C GLY A 119 1.84 -8.47 7.37
N LEU A 120 0.62 -8.20 6.87
CA LEU A 120 -0.60 -8.91 7.31
C LEU A 120 -0.69 -10.35 6.78
N MET A 121 -0.03 -10.64 5.66
CA MET A 121 0.16 -11.99 5.12
C MET A 121 1.59 -12.47 5.40
N SER A 122 1.78 -13.74 5.75
CA SER A 122 3.13 -14.29 5.85
C SER A 122 3.73 -14.60 4.48
N GLU A 123 5.07 -14.69 4.41
CA GLU A 123 5.78 -15.14 3.20
C GLU A 123 5.23 -16.49 2.71
N GLU A 124 4.96 -17.41 3.62
CA GLU A 124 4.41 -18.73 3.32
C GLU A 124 2.99 -18.65 2.72
N GLU A 125 2.14 -17.77 3.25
CA GLU A 125 0.80 -17.56 2.69
C GLU A 125 0.86 -17.02 1.26
N ILE A 126 1.74 -16.05 1.01
CA ILE A 126 1.93 -15.48 -0.33
C ILE A 126 2.48 -16.54 -1.29
N ARG A 127 3.51 -17.28 -0.87
CA ARG A 127 4.10 -18.40 -1.63
C ARG A 127 3.04 -19.42 -1.99
N ASN A 128 2.22 -19.83 -1.02
CA ASN A 128 1.16 -20.82 -1.22
C ASN A 128 0.09 -20.33 -2.20
N ILE A 129 -0.27 -19.05 -2.17
CA ILE A 129 -1.24 -18.48 -3.12
C ILE A 129 -0.64 -18.40 -4.53
N MET A 130 0.51 -17.75 -4.70
CA MET A 130 1.12 -17.55 -6.02
C MET A 130 1.46 -18.88 -6.71
N SER A 131 1.94 -19.88 -5.96
CA SER A 131 2.30 -21.20 -6.51
C SER A 131 1.11 -21.96 -7.10
N LYS A 132 -0.15 -21.62 -6.75
CA LYS A 132 -1.34 -22.21 -7.37
C LYS A 132 -1.51 -21.78 -8.83
N TYR A 133 -0.97 -20.62 -9.20
CA TYR A 133 -1.24 -19.97 -10.49
C TYR A 133 -0.03 -19.96 -11.42
N GLY A 134 1.13 -20.48 -11.00
CA GLY A 134 2.33 -20.48 -11.82
C GLY A 134 3.59 -20.88 -11.07
N LYS A 135 4.74 -20.58 -11.66
CA LYS A 135 6.05 -20.81 -11.04
C LYS A 135 6.38 -19.66 -10.11
N TYR A 136 6.64 -20.00 -8.85
CA TYR A 136 6.98 -19.04 -7.80
C TYR A 136 8.49 -18.87 -7.65
N GLY A 137 8.92 -17.63 -7.42
CA GLY A 137 10.26 -17.23 -7.02
C GLY A 137 10.21 -16.23 -5.86
N LEU A 138 11.33 -16.09 -5.16
CA LEU A 138 11.49 -15.14 -4.05
C LEU A 138 12.89 -14.56 -4.09
N VAL A 139 12.97 -13.23 -4.00
CA VAL A 139 14.23 -12.50 -3.77
C VAL A 139 14.09 -11.77 -2.43
N THR A 140 15.12 -11.86 -1.60
CA THR A 140 15.15 -11.23 -0.26
C THR A 140 16.19 -10.11 -0.24
N THR A 141 15.92 -9.04 0.48
CA THR A 141 16.92 -8.02 0.81
C THR A 141 16.76 -7.61 2.27
N ASP A 142 17.85 -7.68 3.03
CA ASP A 142 17.84 -7.30 4.44
C ASP A 142 18.01 -5.77 4.57
N TYR A 143 17.08 -5.12 5.28
CA TYR A 143 17.16 -3.69 5.61
C TYR A 143 17.28 -3.48 7.12
N GLN A 144 18.05 -2.47 7.54
CA GLN A 144 18.02 -2.02 8.93
C GLN A 144 16.68 -1.32 9.22
N ARG A 145 15.97 -1.79 10.27
CA ARG A 145 14.66 -1.26 10.67
C ARG A 145 14.72 0.23 10.97
N PHE A 146 13.86 1.02 10.34
CA PHE A 146 13.67 2.43 10.67
C PHE A 146 13.14 2.57 12.11
N LYS A 147 13.94 3.15 13.02
CA LYS A 147 13.57 3.43 14.42
C LYS A 147 13.14 4.89 14.56
N ALA A 148 11.84 5.14 14.73
CA ALA A 148 11.32 6.49 14.94
C ALA A 148 11.42 6.97 16.40
N ASP A 149 11.59 6.09 17.38
CA ASP A 149 11.58 6.41 18.82
C ASP A 149 12.75 5.76 19.60
N LYS A 150 13.19 6.43 20.66
CA LYS A 150 14.20 5.91 21.60
C LYS A 150 13.63 4.71 22.39
N THR A 151 14.45 3.69 22.51
CA THR A 151 14.23 2.30 22.93
C THR A 151 13.89 2.09 24.42
N GLU A 152 13.09 2.94 25.06
CA GLU A 152 12.84 2.78 26.51
C GLU A 152 11.53 2.08 26.90
N ASN A 153 10.60 1.78 25.99
CA ASN A 153 9.29 1.26 26.45
C ASN A 153 8.59 0.21 25.59
N ARG A 154 9.28 -0.51 24.69
CA ARG A 154 8.67 -1.67 24.00
C ARG A 154 9.66 -2.81 23.84
N ASN A 155 9.31 -3.99 24.37
CA ASN A 155 9.99 -5.25 24.08
C ASN A 155 9.86 -5.54 22.57
N HIS A 156 10.89 -5.23 21.80
CA HIS A 156 10.94 -5.48 20.36
C HIS A 156 11.30 -6.95 20.11
N ILE A 157 10.42 -7.69 19.42
CA ILE A 157 10.56 -9.13 19.16
C ILE A 157 11.51 -9.43 17.97
N ALA A 158 11.85 -8.46 17.12
CA ALA A 158 12.73 -8.67 15.97
C ALA A 158 13.66 -7.46 15.68
N ASN A 159 14.93 -7.76 15.37
CA ASN A 159 16.03 -6.80 15.16
C ASN A 159 16.20 -6.33 13.69
N SER A 160 15.49 -6.94 12.73
CA SER A 160 15.58 -6.61 11.30
C SER A 160 14.21 -6.67 10.63
N THR A 161 14.04 -5.84 9.59
CA THR A 161 12.92 -5.95 8.65
C THR A 161 13.50 -6.53 7.37
N THR A 162 12.95 -7.65 6.92
CA THR A 162 13.35 -8.27 5.65
C THR A 162 12.31 -7.90 4.61
N GLU A 163 12.78 -7.28 3.53
CA GLU A 163 11.97 -6.96 2.35
C GLU A 163 12.00 -8.17 1.40
N PHE A 164 10.82 -8.53 0.92
CA PHE A 164 10.60 -9.63 0.00
C PHE A 164 10.09 -9.09 -1.34
N LEU A 165 10.72 -9.56 -2.41
CA LEU A 165 10.17 -9.47 -3.75
C LEU A 165 9.70 -10.87 -4.16
N HIS A 166 8.40 -11.10 -4.04
CA HIS A 166 7.75 -12.33 -4.49
C HIS A 166 7.53 -12.26 -6.00
N ILE A 167 7.84 -13.34 -6.70
CA ILE A 167 7.79 -13.42 -8.16
C ILE A 167 6.86 -14.56 -8.56
N LEU A 168 5.93 -14.28 -9.45
CA LEU A 168 5.07 -15.27 -10.09
C LEU A 168 5.24 -15.18 -11.61
N GLU A 169 5.70 -16.28 -12.22
CA GLU A 169 5.60 -16.51 -13.66
C GLU A 169 4.33 -17.32 -13.93
N LYS A 170 3.30 -16.66 -14.46
CA LYS A 170 1.96 -17.22 -14.64
C LYS A 170 1.94 -18.20 -15.84
N LYS A 171 1.24 -19.32 -15.68
CA LYS A 171 1.08 -20.36 -16.72
C LYS A 171 0.01 -20.01 -17.74
#